data_AF-A0A538BQE3-F1
#
_entry.id   AF-A0A538BQE3-F1
#
_cell.length_a   1.000
_cell.length_b   1.000
_cell.length_c   1.000
_cell.angle_alpha   90.00
_cell.angle_beta   90.00
_cell.angle_gamma   90.00
#
_symmetry.space_group_name_H-M   'P 1'
#
loop_
_entity.id
_entity.type
_entity.pdbx_description
1 polymer ?
#
loop_
_entity_poly.entity_id
_entity_poly.type
_entity_poly.pdbx_seq_one_letter_code
_entity_poly.pdbx_strand_id
1 'polypeptide(L)'
;MTEWHLEDEDCWVADCIVCMTPMIVWRTHGLPDQRMEQALLTRLKTVATERYGDGGFWVDPERRRIPDHWHAHARPAGAFFDPRSTLFEGRKGGEG
;
A
#
# COMPACT_ATOMS: atom_id res chain seq x y z
N MET A 1 5.21 -9.16 14.08
CA MET A 1 5.07 -7.71 14.33
C MET A 1 4.94 -7.04 12.99
N THR A 2 4.05 -6.07 12.84
CA THR A 2 3.85 -5.34 11.59
C THR A 2 5.00 -4.36 11.37
N GLU A 3 5.62 -4.35 10.19
CA GLU A 3 6.70 -3.41 9.87
C GLU A 3 6.12 -2.00 9.69
N TRP A 4 6.70 -1.02 10.40
CA TRP A 4 6.37 0.40 10.29
C TRP A 4 7.43 1.11 9.46
N HIS A 5 7.01 1.87 8.45
CA HIS A 5 7.91 2.50 7.46
C HIS A 5 7.98 4.00 7.63
N LEU A 6 6.84 4.63 7.90
CA LEU A 6 6.69 6.07 8.03
C LEU A 6 5.61 6.38 9.05
N GLU A 7 5.84 7.40 9.85
CA GLU A 7 4.84 8.01 10.70
C GLU A 7 5.11 9.51 10.77
N ASP A 8 4.13 10.33 10.38
CA ASP A 8 4.18 11.79 10.48
C ASP A 8 2.86 12.37 11.00
N GLU A 9 2.68 13.70 10.95
CA GLU A 9 1.49 14.39 11.45
C GLU A 9 0.23 14.14 10.60
N ASP A 10 0.38 13.77 9.33
CA ASP A 10 -0.75 13.55 8.43
C ASP A 10 -1.14 12.07 8.39
N CYS A 11 -0.17 11.16 8.43
CA CYS A 11 -0.37 9.76 8.08
C CYS A 11 0.63 8.82 8.73
N TRP A 12 0.40 7.53 8.50
CA TRP A 12 1.39 6.49 8.72
C TRP A 12 1.37 5.47 7.58
N VAL A 13 2.51 4.83 7.35
CA VAL A 13 2.68 3.72 6.41
C VAL A 13 3.23 2.52 7.17
N ALA A 14 2.48 1.42 7.15
CA ALA A 14 2.88 0.16 7.75
C ALA A 14 2.41 -1.01 6.87
N ASP A 15 2.98 -2.20 7.05
CA ASP A 15 2.50 -3.37 6.33
C ASP A 15 1.06 -3.72 6.74
N CYS A 16 0.18 -4.01 5.79
CA CYS A 16 -1.15 -4.48 6.15
C CYS A 16 -1.06 -5.87 6.78
N ILE A 17 -1.71 -6.10 7.92
CA ILE A 17 -1.73 -7.41 8.57
C ILE A 17 -2.37 -8.52 7.71
N VAL A 18 -3.21 -8.14 6.73
CA VAL A 18 -3.92 -9.09 5.86
C VAL A 18 -3.09 -9.42 4.63
N CYS A 19 -2.68 -8.42 3.85
CA CYS A 19 -1.99 -8.65 2.58
C CYS A 19 -0.46 -8.47 2.64
N MET A 20 0.08 -8.04 3.78
CA MET A 20 1.52 -7.77 4.02
C MET A 20 2.15 -6.69 3.14
N THR A 21 1.34 -6.00 2.33
CA THR A 21 1.79 -4.90 1.47
C THR A 21 1.84 -3.59 2.25
N PRO A 22 2.70 -2.62 1.89
CA PRO A 22 2.64 -1.28 2.44
C PRO A 22 1.24 -0.68 2.31
N MET A 23 0.70 -0.19 3.41
CA MET A 23 -0.60 0.45 3.51
C MET A 23 -0.40 1.81 4.16
N ILE A 24 -0.88 2.85 3.48
CA ILE A 24 -0.93 4.20 4.05
C ILE A 24 -2.32 4.44 4.62
N VAL A 25 -2.39 5.09 5.77
CA VAL A 25 -3.63 5.54 6.40
C VAL A 25 -3.51 7.01 6.73
N TRP A 26 -4.50 7.80 6.32
CA TRP A 26 -4.61 9.20 6.72
C TRP A 26 -5.11 9.28 8.15
N ARG A 27 -4.52 10.12 9.00
CA ARG A 27 -4.91 10.21 10.41
C ARG A 27 -6.29 10.81 10.62
N THR A 28 -6.68 11.76 9.77
CA THR A 28 -7.99 12.40 9.87
C THR A 28 -9.07 11.46 9.35
N HIS A 29 -10.19 11.35 10.08
CA HIS A 29 -11.35 10.59 9.62
C HIS A 29 -12.02 11.29 8.42
N GLY A 30 -12.54 10.49 7.49
CA GLY A 30 -13.16 10.98 6.26
C GLY A 30 -12.27 10.76 5.04
N LEU A 31 -12.54 11.56 4.00
CA LEU A 31 -11.83 11.53 2.73
C LEU A 31 -11.05 12.85 2.54
N PRO A 32 -9.76 12.77 2.18
CA PRO A 32 -8.94 13.95 1.94
C PRO A 32 -9.40 14.69 0.68
N ASP A 33 -9.03 15.97 0.59
CA ASP A 33 -9.08 16.66 -0.69
C ASP A 33 -8.01 16.12 -1.66
N GLN A 34 -8.09 16.52 -2.93
CA GLN A 34 -7.18 16.03 -3.97
C GLN A 34 -5.71 16.33 -3.67
N ARG A 35 -5.40 17.47 -3.03
CA ARG A 35 -4.02 17.87 -2.73
C ARG A 35 -3.44 16.98 -1.65
N MET A 36 -4.19 16.76 -0.58
CA MET A 36 -3.81 15.88 0.51
C MET A 36 -3.71 14.43 0.01
N GLU A 37 -4.66 13.96 -0.80
CA GLU A 37 -4.60 12.63 -1.41
C GLU A 37 -3.31 12.42 -2.23
N GLN A 38 -2.92 13.39 -3.07
CA GLN A 38 -1.66 13.32 -3.82
C GLN A 38 -0.42 13.28 -2.90
N ALA A 39 -0.43 14.04 -1.81
CA ALA A 39 0.67 14.04 -0.84
C ALA A 39 0.78 12.70 -0.09
N LEU A 40 -0.36 12.09 0.26
CA LEU A 40 -0.41 10.75 0.87
C LEU A 40 0.09 9.69 -0.12
N LEU A 41 -0.41 9.70 -1.35
CA LEU A 41 0.02 8.78 -2.40
C LEU A 41 1.52 8.90 -2.71
N THR A 42 2.10 10.09 -2.60
CA THR A 42 3.55 10.30 -2.79
C THR A 42 4.36 9.58 -1.72
N ARG A 43 3.96 9.69 -0.44
CA ARG A 43 4.60 8.98 0.67
C ARG A 43 4.50 7.46 0.52
N LEU A 44 3.31 6.95 0.17
CA LEU A 44 3.12 5.53 -0.08
C LEU A 44 4.03 5.03 -1.22
N LYS A 45 4.11 5.80 -2.32
CA LYS A 45 4.96 5.44 -3.47
C LYS A 45 6.43 5.41 -3.10
N THR A 46 6.93 6.32 -2.27
CA THR A 46 8.32 6.27 -1.79
C THR A 46 8.63 4.94 -1.10
N VAL A 47 7.82 4.56 -0.10
CA VAL A 47 7.98 3.28 0.62
C VAL A 47 7.84 2.09 -0.32
N ALA A 48 6.87 2.14 -1.25
CA ALA A 48 6.64 1.05 -2.20
C ALA A 48 7.78 0.90 -3.22
N THR A 49 8.39 1.99 -3.67
CA THR A 49 9.56 1.98 -4.55
C THR A 49 10.77 1.37 -3.84
N GLU A 50 10.99 1.68 -2.56
CA GLU A 50 12.04 1.05 -1.76
C GLU A 50 11.82 -0.46 -1.61
N ARG A 51 10.55 -0.88 -1.49
CA ARG A 51 10.17 -2.28 -1.30
C ARG A 51 10.17 -3.13 -2.58
N TYR A 52 9.64 -2.59 -3.67
CA TYR A 52 9.35 -3.35 -4.89
C TYR A 52 10.17 -2.87 -6.11
N GLY A 53 10.92 -1.78 -5.98
CA GLY A 53 11.58 -1.11 -7.10
C GLY A 53 10.63 -0.22 -7.90
N ASP A 54 11.22 0.60 -8.78
CA ASP A 54 10.46 1.47 -9.67
C ASP A 54 9.61 0.64 -10.66
N GLY A 55 8.34 1.01 -10.81
CA GLY A 55 7.36 0.24 -11.59
C GLY A 55 6.99 -1.15 -11.00
N GLY A 56 7.55 -1.53 -9.85
CA GLY A 56 7.33 -2.84 -9.22
C GLY A 56 6.00 -2.98 -8.47
N PHE A 57 5.14 -1.96 -8.52
CA PHE A 57 3.90 -1.93 -7.76
C PHE A 57 2.80 -1.09 -8.45
N TRP A 58 1.58 -1.22 -7.94
CA TRP A 58 0.44 -0.38 -8.28
C TRP A 58 -0.30 0.03 -7.00
N VAL A 59 -0.99 1.16 -7.02
CA VAL A 59 -1.77 1.62 -5.87
C VAL A 59 -3.20 1.10 -5.98
N ASP A 60 -3.64 0.37 -4.96
CA ASP A 60 -5.02 -0.03 -4.73
C ASP A 60 -5.71 0.95 -3.78
N PRO A 61 -6.64 1.80 -4.28
CA PRO A 61 -7.38 2.75 -3.46
C PRO A 61 -8.65 2.16 -2.83
N GLU A 62 -8.95 0.87 -3.06
CA GLU A 62 -10.19 0.23 -2.63
C GLU A 62 -10.22 -0.03 -1.12
N ARG A 63 -11.05 0.75 -0.40
CA ARG A 63 -11.12 0.80 1.07
C ARG A 63 -11.99 -0.29 1.72
N ARG A 64 -12.67 -1.11 0.91
CA ARG A 64 -13.41 -2.32 1.32
C ARG A 64 -14.23 -2.15 2.60
N ARG A 65 -13.68 -2.59 3.75
CA ARG A 65 -14.40 -2.69 5.03
C ARG A 65 -14.57 -1.35 5.76
N ILE A 66 -13.76 -0.34 5.45
CA ILE A 66 -13.81 0.97 6.11
C ILE A 66 -13.88 2.06 5.03
N PRO A 67 -15.01 2.15 4.29
CA PRO A 67 -15.10 2.98 3.10
C PRO A 67 -15.04 4.49 3.39
N ASP A 68 -15.36 4.89 4.62
CA ASP A 68 -15.43 6.26 5.13
C ASP A 68 -14.12 6.77 5.74
N HIS A 69 -13.07 5.94 5.79
CA HIS A 69 -11.74 6.35 6.26
C HIS A 69 -10.69 6.09 5.18
N TRP A 70 -10.04 7.16 4.72
CA TRP A 70 -9.06 7.07 3.65
C TRP A 70 -7.82 6.25 4.03
N HIS A 71 -7.57 5.21 3.22
CA HIS A 71 -6.35 4.42 3.20
C HIS A 71 -6.16 3.82 1.80
N ALA A 72 -4.93 3.44 1.48
CA ALA A 72 -4.57 2.80 0.22
C ALA A 72 -3.44 1.78 0.42
N HIS A 73 -3.36 0.80 -0.48
CA HIS A 73 -2.31 -0.23 -0.45
C HIS A 73 -1.41 -0.11 -1.68
N ALA A 74 -0.10 -0.25 -1.52
CA ALA A 74 0.81 -0.44 -2.65
C ALA A 74 1.05 -1.93 -2.87
N ARG A 75 0.46 -2.49 -3.93
CA ARG A 75 0.51 -3.92 -4.22
C ARG A 75 1.62 -4.22 -5.22
N PRO A 76 2.34 -5.35 -5.09
CA PRO A 76 3.35 -5.73 -6.06
C PRO A 76 2.75 -5.91 -7.46
N ALA A 77 3.55 -5.62 -8.48
CA ALA A 77 3.14 -5.79 -9.87
C ALA A 77 2.72 -7.24 -10.14
N GLY A 78 1.48 -7.41 -10.62
CA GLY A 78 0.94 -8.71 -10.98
C GLY A 78 0.50 -9.60 -9.81
N ALA A 79 0.38 -9.08 -8.58
CA ALA A 79 -0.11 -9.84 -7.44
C ALA A 79 -0.90 -8.98 -6.44
N PHE A 80 -1.63 -9.65 -5.55
CA PHE A 80 -2.43 -9.01 -4.50
C PHE A 80 -1.72 -8.94 -3.15
N PHE A 81 -1.10 -10.05 -2.74
CA PHE A 81 -0.33 -10.18 -1.50
C PHE A 81 1.13 -9.78 -1.74
N ASP A 82 1.82 -9.35 -0.70
CA ASP A 82 3.27 -9.11 -0.73
C ASP A 82 4.05 -10.42 -0.99
N PRO A 83 5.20 -10.41 -1.70
CA PRO A 83 6.00 -11.60 -1.96
C PRO A 83 6.51 -12.33 -0.70
N ARG A 84 6.55 -11.66 0.45
CA ARG A 84 6.90 -12.27 1.75
C ARG A 84 5.72 -13.00 2.39
N SER A 85 4.51 -12.87 1.86
CA SER A 85 3.34 -13.59 2.33
C SER A 85 3.35 -15.03 1.83
N THR A 86 2.94 -15.97 2.69
CA THR A 86 2.66 -17.36 2.28
C THR A 86 1.48 -17.48 1.31
N LEU A 87 0.68 -16.42 1.17
CA LEU A 87 -0.45 -16.31 0.24
C LEU A 87 -0.07 -15.62 -1.08
N PHE A 88 1.23 -15.43 -1.34
CA PHE A 88 1.68 -14.82 -2.58
C PHE A 88 1.44 -15.75 -3.79
N GLU A 89 0.57 -15.31 -4.69
CA GLU A 89 0.34 -15.92 -6.00
C GLU A 89 0.77 -14.95 -7.11
N GLY A 90 2.08 -14.71 -7.22
CA GLY A 90 2.66 -13.95 -8.33
C GLY A 90 2.71 -14.74 -9.64
N ARG A 91 3.01 -14.05 -10.74
CA ARG A 91 3.19 -14.64 -12.07
C ARG A 91 4.19 -15.80 -11.99
N LYS A 92 3.70 -17.03 -11.90
CA LYS A 92 4.50 -18.22 -12.17
C LYS A 92 4.99 -18.08 -13.60
N GLY A 93 6.30 -18.22 -13.81
CA GLY A 93 6.87 -18.22 -15.14
C GLY A 93 6.09 -19.20 -16.01
N GLY A 94 5.49 -18.71 -17.08
CA GLY A 94 5.09 -19.57 -18.18
C GLY A 94 6.36 -20.07 -18.83
N GLU A 95 6.68 -21.35 -18.65
CA GLU A 95 7.41 -22.10 -19.65
C GLU A 95 6.51 -22.18 -20.91
N GLY A 96 7.08 -21.84 -22.05
CA GLY A 96 6.43 -21.81 -23.37
C GLY A 96 7.33 -21.13 -24.38
#